data_AF-A0A5D0MPT0-F1
#
_entry.id   AF-A0A5D0MPT0-F1
#
_cell.length_a   1.000
_cell.length_b   1.000
_cell.length_c   1.000
_cell.angle_alpha   90.00
_cell.angle_beta   90.00
_cell.angle_gamma   90.00
#
_symmetry.space_group_name_H-M   'P 1'
#
loop_
_entity.id
_entity.type
_entity.pdbx_description
1 polymer ?
#
loop_
_entity_poly.entity_id
_entity_poly.type
_entity_poly.pdbx_seq_one_letter_code
_entity_poly.pdbx_strand_id
1 'polypeptide(L)' 'MRERRRNYTAEFKESAVRLVTEQGYPVVKAARNLGINANMLRKWKSSIEEVETVNGEPVTRGEK' A
#
# COMPACT_ATOMS: atom_id res chain seq x y z
N MET A 1 -14.88 0.80 -20.08
CA MET A 1 -14.30 2.13 -19.75
C MET A 1 -12.98 1.91 -19.05
N ARG A 2 -11.91 2.59 -19.49
CA ARG A 2 -10.57 2.48 -18.89
C ARG A 2 -10.61 3.13 -17.51
N GLU A 3 -10.59 2.32 -16.46
CA GLU A 3 -10.61 2.83 -15.09
C GLU A 3 -9.43 3.79 -14.90
N ARG A 4 -9.77 5.05 -14.60
CA ARG A 4 -8.82 6.15 -14.44
C ARG A 4 -7.85 5.74 -13.35
N ARG A 5 -6.61 5.43 -13.75
CA ARG A 5 -5.55 4.96 -12.86
C ARG A 5 -5.36 6.03 -11.78
N ARG A 6 -5.93 5.79 -10.59
CA ARG A 6 -5.82 6.68 -9.44
C ARG A 6 -4.34 6.74 -9.07
N ASN A 7 -3.69 7.85 -9.41
CA ASN A 7 -2.31 8.10 -8.98
C ASN A 7 -2.36 8.46 -7.51
N TYR A 8 -1.94 7.52 -6.67
CA TYR A 8 -1.71 7.76 -5.25
C TYR A 8 -0.31 8.36 -5.08
N THR A 9 -0.23 9.53 -4.45
CA THR A 9 1.05 10.20 -4.14
C THR A 9 1.86 9.37 -3.14
N ALA A 10 3.18 9.57 -3.10
CA ALA A 10 4.05 8.88 -2.14
C ALA A 10 3.60 9.13 -0.68
N GLU A 11 3.28 10.38 -0.34
CA GLU A 11 2.75 10.77 0.98
C GLU A 11 1.48 10.02 1.36
N PHE A 12 0.60 9.75 0.38
CA PHE A 12 -0.62 8.98 0.61
C PHE A 12 -0.30 7.50 0.94
N LYS A 13 0.66 6.91 0.21
CA LYS A 13 1.10 5.53 0.47
C LYS A 13 1.74 5.41 1.85
N GLU A 14 2.57 6.40 2.21
CA GLU A 14 3.27 6.46 3.49
C GLU A 14 2.29 6.63 4.65
N SER A 15 1.34 7.55 4.53
CA SER A 15 0.26 7.74 5.52
C SER A 15 -0.57 6.47 5.72
N ALA A 16 -0.85 5.74 4.62
CA ALA A 16 -1.59 4.50 4.68
C ALA A 16 -0.82 3.39 5.40
N VAL A 17 0.49 3.26 5.14
CA VAL A 17 1.35 2.27 5.79
C VAL A 17 1.58 2.63 7.25
N ARG A 18 1.80 3.91 7.57
CA ARG A 18 1.88 4.46 8.93
C ARG A 18 0.63 4.15 9.75
N LEU A 19 -0.56 4.20 9.15
CA LEU A 19 -1.79 3.81 9.84
C LEU A 19 -1.79 2.33 10.28
N VAL A 20 -1.18 1.45 9.49
CA VAL A 20 -1.08 0.02 9.78
C VAL A 20 0.04 -0.25 10.79
N THR A 21 1.18 0.42 10.66
CA THR A 21 2.38 0.19 11.48
C THR A 21 2.35 0.94 12.81
N GLU A 22 1.98 2.22 12.83
CA GLU A 22 1.94 3.05 14.05
C GLU A 22 0.67 2.82 14.86
N GLN A 23 -0.49 2.74 14.21
CA GLN A 23 -1.76 2.54 14.92
C GLN A 23 -2.17 1.06 15.06
N GLY A 24 -1.39 0.12 14.50
CA GLY A 24 -1.66 -1.32 14.60
C GLY A 24 -2.95 -1.77 13.92
N TYR A 25 -3.50 -0.98 12.99
CA TYR A 25 -4.71 -1.37 12.27
C TYR A 25 -4.40 -2.52 11.31
N PRO A 26 -5.31 -3.52 11.19
CA PRO A 26 -5.15 -4.55 10.18
C PRO A 26 -5.24 -3.94 8.78
N VAL A 27 -4.36 -4.38 7.87
CA VAL A 27 -4.24 -3.88 6.49
C VAL A 27 -5.61 -3.76 5.80
N VAL A 28 -6.48 -4.75 6.00
CA VAL A 28 -7.82 -4.77 5.39
C VAL A 28 -8.72 -3.63 5.90
N LYS A 29 -8.64 -3.31 7.20
CA LYS A 29 -9.41 -2.23 7.83
C LYS A 29 -8.88 -0.87 7.41
N ALA A 30 -7.56 -0.69 7.41
CA ALA A 30 -6.90 0.52 6.92
C ALA A 30 -7.23 0.77 5.44
N ALA A 31 -7.13 -0.26 4.60
CA ALA A 31 -7.44 -0.17 3.18
C ALA A 31 -8.90 0.19 2.91
N ARG A 32 -9.85 -0.43 3.64
CA ARG A 32 -11.27 -0.08 3.58
C ARG A 32 -11.54 1.37 4.00
N ASN A 33 -10.89 1.84 5.07
CA ASN A 33 -11.03 3.20 5.57
C ASN A 33 -10.50 4.24 4.57
N LEU A 34 -9.44 3.89 3.84
CA LEU A 34 -8.81 4.74 2.82
C LEU A 34 -9.43 4.56 1.41
N GLY A 35 -10.37 3.63 1.25
CA GLY A 35 -10.99 3.32 -0.04
C GLY A 35 -10.01 2.71 -1.07
N ILE A 36 -8.95 2.05 -0.61
CA ILE A 36 -7.95 1.38 -1.46
C ILE A 36 -8.04 -0.13 -1.34
N ASN A 37 -7.37 -0.83 -2.26
CA ASN A 37 -7.27 -2.28 -2.21
C ASN A 37 -6.25 -2.70 -1.12
N ALA A 38 -6.63 -3.64 -0.25
CA ALA A 38 -5.74 -4.18 0.78
C ALA A 38 -4.45 -4.77 0.19
N ASN A 39 -4.52 -5.30 -1.03
CA ASN A 39 -3.35 -5.82 -1.73
C ASN A 39 -2.37 -4.71 -2.15
N MET A 40 -2.88 -3.51 -2.51
CA MET A 40 -2.01 -2.34 -2.75
C MET A 40 -1.35 -1.86 -1.47
N LEU A 41 -2.07 -1.85 -0.35
CA LEU A 41 -1.49 -1.43 0.93
C LEU A 41 -0.40 -2.38 1.42
N ARG A 42 -0.57 -3.70 1.22
CA ARG A 42 0.47 -4.72 1.43
C ARG A 42 1.69 -4.48 0.55
N LYS A 43 1.46 -4.23 -0.75
CA LYS A 43 2.53 -3.89 -1.70
C LYS A 43 3.27 -2.62 -1.32
N TRP A 44 2.57 -1.59 -0.85
CA TRP A 44 3.19 -0.34 -0.40
C TRP A 44 3.97 -0.54 0.88
N LYS A 45 3.49 -1.34 1.83
CA LYS A 45 4.26 -1.66 3.04
C LYS A 45 5.59 -2.31 2.67
N SER A 46 5.55 -3.39 1.88
CA SER A 46 6.76 -4.06 1.40
C SER A 46 7.64 -3.14 0.56
N SER A 47 7.03 -2.27 -0.24
CA SER A 47 7.76 -1.30 -1.05
C SER A 47 8.42 -0.24 -0.18
N ILE A 48 7.77 0.32 0.84
CA ILE A 48 8.40 1.32 1.71
C ILE A 48 9.53 0.69 2.54
N GLU A 49 9.41 -0.60 2.88
CA GLU A 49 10.47 -1.35 3.55
C GLU A 49 11.64 -1.72 2.61
N GLU A 50 11.40 -1.90 1.31
CA GLU A 50 12.41 -2.39 0.34
C GLU A 50 12.90 -1.33 -0.67
N VAL A 51 12.20 -0.20 -0.81
CA VAL A 51 12.20 0.62 -2.02
C VAL A 51 12.37 2.10 -1.72
N GLU A 52 13.63 2.48 -1.56
CA GLU A 52 14.19 3.70 -2.16
C GLU A 52 14.25 3.61 -3.72
N THR A 53 13.69 2.57 -4.37
CA THR A 53 13.81 2.35 -5.83
C THR A 53 12.49 2.49 -6.61
N VAL A 54 12.18 3.74 -6.95
CA VAL A 54 11.49 4.18 -8.17
C VAL A 54 10.71 3.13 -9.00
N ASN A 55 9.38 3.30 -9.02
CA ASN A 55 8.48 2.87 -10.11
C ASN A 55 8.32 1.36 -10.37
N GLY A 56 7.66 0.70 -9.42
CA GLY A 56 6.41 -0.02 -9.75
C GLY A 56 6.55 -1.43 -10.32
N GLU A 57 6.86 -2.41 -9.46
CA GLU A 57 6.07 -3.63 -9.24
C GLU A 57 6.80 -4.56 -8.25
N PRO A 58 6.29 -4.77 -7.02
CA PRO A 58 6.87 -5.77 -6.13
C PRO A 58 6.30 -7.16 -6.46
N VAL A 59 7.22 -8.07 -6.82
CA VAL A 59 6.99 -9.50 -6.97
C VAL A 59 6.64 -10.07 -5.60
N THR A 60 5.48 -10.69 -5.51
CA THR A 60 4.95 -11.26 -4.27
C THR A 60 5.81 -12.45 -3.82
N ARG A 61 6.67 -12.28 -2.79
CA ARG A 61 7.09 -13.43 -2.00
C ARG A 61 5.93 -13.78 -1.06
N GLY A 62 5.17 -14.79 -1.48
CA GLY A 62 4.06 -15.31 -0.71
C GLY A 62 4.54 -15.91 0.60
N GLU A 63 3.71 -15.83 1.62
CA GLU A 63 3.81 -16.73 2.76
C GLU A 63 2.46 -16.84 3.49
N LYS A 64 2.01 -18.10 3.50
CA LYS A 64 1.08 -18.85 4.38
C LYS A 64 -0.34 -18.35 4.61
#